data_AF-A0A9E5VSU6-F1
#
_entry.id   AF-A0A9E5VSU6-F1
#
_cell.length_a   1.000
_cell.length_b   1.000
_cell.length_c   1.000
_cell.angle_alpha   90.00
_cell.angle_beta   90.00
_cell.angle_gamma   90.00
#
_symmetry.space_group_name_H-M   'P 1'
#
loop_
_entity.id
_entity.type
_entity.pdbx_description
1 polymer ?
#
loop_
_entity_poly.entity_id
_entity_poly.type
_entity_poly.pdbx_seq_one_letter_code
_entity_poly.pdbx_strand_id
1 'polypeptide(L)'
;MSTKGYTAFTDLEAENIKATGGFAGNIVGNVTGHLAGITKLEKAADYALSAAESAKPIISLKTTVANKIFTLGLPEGHTAVVYNHGTETLKVKNVTGDTATDLATTKALLIVGGGSTANTNIIIALN
;
A
#
# COMPACT_ATOMS: atom_id res chain seq x y z
N MET A 1 23.00 30.85 -4.72
CA MET A 1 22.04 30.50 -5.79
C MET A 1 20.69 31.07 -5.40
N SER A 2 20.07 31.88 -6.26
CA SER A 2 18.72 32.39 -6.03
C SER A 2 17.71 31.29 -6.37
N THR A 3 17.01 30.77 -5.36
CA THR A 3 15.84 29.91 -5.58
C THR A 3 14.68 30.80 -6.02
N LYS A 4 14.47 30.96 -7.33
CA LYS A 4 13.20 31.47 -7.84
C LYS A 4 12.11 30.48 -7.42
N GLY A 5 11.26 30.87 -6.47
CA GLY A 5 10.09 30.10 -6.10
C GLY A 5 9.03 30.26 -7.18
N TYR A 6 8.75 29.19 -7.93
CA TYR A 6 7.59 29.13 -8.82
C TYR A 6 6.41 28.62 -8.00
N THR A 7 5.26 29.29 -8.10
CA THR A 7 4.04 28.91 -7.36
C THR A 7 3.15 27.95 -8.16
N ALA A 8 3.33 27.85 -9.48
CA ALA A 8 2.65 26.91 -10.35
C ALA A 8 3.42 26.71 -11.67
N PHE A 9 3.23 25.54 -12.29
CA PHE A 9 3.55 25.27 -13.69
C PHE A 9 2.26 24.77 -14.36
N THR A 10 1.95 25.26 -15.56
CA THR A 10 0.83 24.71 -16.36
C THR A 10 1.24 23.43 -17.06
N ASP A 11 2.49 23.36 -17.49
CA ASP A 11 3.12 22.20 -18.12
C ASP A 11 4.57 22.06 -17.61
N LEU A 12 5.05 20.82 -17.50
CA LEU A 12 6.42 20.51 -17.11
C LEU A 12 6.93 19.34 -17.97
N GLU A 13 7.88 19.63 -18.85
CA GLU A 13 8.63 18.63 -19.60
C GLU A 13 10.05 18.56 -19.04
N ALA A 14 10.42 17.41 -18.46
CA ALA A 14 11.76 17.17 -17.94
C ALA A 14 12.11 15.69 -18.01
N GLU A 15 13.37 15.40 -18.32
CA GLU A 15 13.89 14.03 -18.42
C GLU A 15 13.96 13.33 -17.05
N ASN A 16 14.25 14.08 -15.98
CA ASN A 16 14.40 13.56 -14.63
C ASN A 16 13.73 14.47 -13.60
N ILE A 17 12.52 14.12 -13.17
CA ILE A 17 11.81 14.80 -12.07
C ILE A 17 11.98 13.99 -10.79
N LYS A 18 12.56 14.61 -9.74
CA LYS A 18 12.67 14.01 -8.41
C LYS A 18 11.77 14.74 -7.42
N ALA A 19 10.70 14.09 -6.98
CA ALA A 19 9.81 14.59 -5.93
C ALA A 19 10.27 14.07 -4.55
N THR A 20 11.08 14.86 -3.83
CA THR A 20 11.66 14.46 -2.52
C THR A 20 10.61 14.30 -1.42
N GLY A 21 9.48 15.00 -1.51
CA GLY A 21 8.32 14.84 -0.62
C GLY A 21 7.15 14.09 -1.25
N GLY A 22 7.32 13.52 -2.44
CA GLY A 22 6.24 12.98 -3.26
C GLY A 22 5.40 14.04 -3.97
N PHE A 23 4.30 13.59 -4.58
CA PHE A 23 3.31 14.46 -5.22
C PHE A 23 2.13 14.65 -4.26
N ALA A 24 1.75 15.90 -4.00
CA ALA A 24 0.60 16.20 -3.14
C ALA A 24 -0.77 16.00 -3.83
N GLY A 25 -0.77 15.76 -5.15
CA GLY A 25 -1.95 15.50 -5.95
C GLY A 25 -1.85 14.21 -6.76
N ASN A 26 -2.87 13.95 -7.58
CA ASN A 26 -2.93 12.76 -8.42
C ASN A 26 -1.89 12.82 -9.54
N ILE A 27 -1.21 11.71 -9.79
CA ILE A 27 -0.50 11.49 -11.05
C ILE A 27 -1.53 10.93 -12.02
N VAL A 28 -1.92 11.71 -13.03
CA VAL A 28 -2.84 11.28 -14.09
C VAL A 28 -2.02 10.94 -15.34
N GLY A 29 -2.25 9.75 -15.91
CA GLY A 29 -1.51 9.25 -17.07
C GLY A 29 -0.75 7.95 -16.78
N ASN A 30 0.20 7.59 -17.64
CA ASN A 30 0.98 6.36 -17.52
C ASN A 30 2.27 6.60 -16.72
N VAL A 31 2.57 5.71 -15.77
CA VAL A 31 3.91 5.60 -15.18
C VAL A 31 4.65 4.48 -15.91
N THR A 32 5.60 4.84 -16.77
CA THR A 32 6.40 3.89 -17.56
C THR A 32 7.66 3.41 -16.83
N GLY A 33 8.00 4.04 -15.70
CA GLY A 33 9.12 3.66 -14.83
C GLY A 33 8.73 2.77 -13.66
N HIS A 34 9.69 2.47 -12.78
CA HIS A 34 9.47 1.67 -11.57
C HIS A 34 8.86 2.50 -10.43
N LEU A 35 7.84 1.99 -9.75
CA LEU A 35 7.31 2.56 -8.51
C LEU A 35 8.18 2.15 -7.31
N ALA A 36 9.10 3.03 -6.90
CA ALA A 36 9.84 2.87 -5.66
C ALA A 36 8.95 3.31 -4.48
N GLY A 37 8.33 2.36 -3.78
CA GLY A 37 7.39 2.67 -2.68
C GLY A 37 6.95 1.46 -1.88
N ILE A 38 7.82 0.47 -1.73
CA ILE A 38 7.52 -0.77 -1.00
C ILE A 38 7.77 -0.54 0.48
N THR A 39 6.75 -0.76 1.31
CA THR A 39 6.93 -0.95 2.75
C THR A 39 7.15 -2.43 3.02
N LYS A 40 8.28 -2.80 3.63
CA LYS A 40 8.56 -4.18 4.06
C LYS A 40 8.41 -4.28 5.58
N LEU A 41 7.51 -5.15 6.06
CA LEU A 41 7.22 -5.33 7.48
C LEU A 41 7.37 -6.79 7.90
N GLU A 42 8.00 -6.99 9.05
CA GLU A 42 8.13 -8.31 9.70
C GLU A 42 7.56 -8.21 11.13
N LYS A 43 6.52 -8.99 11.44
CA LYS A 43 5.83 -8.96 12.75
C LYS A 43 5.53 -10.37 13.25
N ALA A 44 5.78 -10.63 14.53
CA ALA A 44 5.52 -11.94 15.16
C ALA A 44 4.10 -12.08 15.74
N ALA A 45 3.33 -10.99 15.79
CA ALA A 45 1.97 -10.92 16.33
C ALA A 45 1.05 -10.19 15.35
N ASP A 46 -0.24 -10.16 15.67
CA ASP A 46 -1.21 -9.35 14.93
C ASP A 46 -0.76 -7.88 14.93
N TYR A 47 -0.96 -7.19 13.82
CA TYR A 47 -0.43 -5.85 13.62
C TYR A 47 -1.37 -4.98 12.80
N ALA A 48 -1.66 -3.78 13.31
CA ALA A 48 -2.32 -2.73 12.54
C ALA A 48 -1.26 -1.81 11.94
N LEU A 49 -1.36 -1.54 10.65
CA LEU A 49 -0.47 -0.62 9.97
C LEU A 49 -0.69 0.81 10.47
N SER A 50 0.40 1.57 10.56
CA SER A 50 0.34 3.01 10.73
C SER A 50 -0.17 3.70 9.46
N ALA A 51 -0.59 4.95 9.60
CA ALA A 51 -1.00 5.79 8.46
C ALA A 51 0.12 5.94 7.40
N ALA A 52 1.38 5.97 7.83
CA ALA A 52 2.52 6.10 6.92
C ALA A 52 2.81 4.80 6.14
N GLU A 53 2.57 3.64 6.76
CA GLU A 53 2.76 2.34 6.13
C GLU A 53 1.63 2.02 5.15
N SER A 54 0.38 2.33 5.51
CA SER A 54 -0.81 2.10 4.69
C SER A 54 -0.93 3.03 3.48
N ALA A 55 -0.25 4.19 3.51
CA ALA A 55 -0.16 5.09 2.36
C ALA A 55 0.72 4.56 1.21
N LYS A 56 1.37 3.39 1.36
CA LYS A 56 2.20 2.81 0.32
C LYS A 56 1.41 1.94 -0.66
N PRO A 57 1.66 2.05 -1.97
CA PRO A 57 0.95 1.27 -2.98
C PRO A 57 1.33 -0.22 -2.96
N ILE A 58 2.49 -0.57 -2.39
CA ILE A 58 2.98 -1.94 -2.27
C ILE A 58 3.41 -2.19 -0.84
N ILE A 59 2.84 -3.21 -0.21
CA ILE A 59 3.09 -3.60 1.17
C ILE A 59 3.54 -5.06 1.18
N SER A 60 4.77 -5.29 1.62
CA SER A 60 5.39 -6.61 1.69
C SER A 60 5.42 -7.07 3.14
N LEU A 61 4.62 -8.08 3.47
CA LEU A 61 4.41 -8.56 4.84
C LEU A 61 5.09 -9.92 5.06
N LYS A 62 5.59 -10.12 6.28
CA LYS A 62 6.07 -11.41 6.77
C LYS A 62 5.74 -11.57 8.24
N THR A 63 5.46 -12.81 8.60
CA THR A 63 5.37 -13.24 9.99
C THR A 63 6.15 -14.54 10.19
N THR A 64 6.59 -14.79 11.42
CA THR A 64 7.23 -16.04 11.85
C THR A 64 6.25 -16.97 12.58
N VAL A 65 4.98 -16.57 12.69
CA VAL A 65 3.92 -17.35 13.36
C VAL A 65 2.74 -17.45 12.42
N ALA A 66 2.23 -18.65 12.19
CA ALA A 66 1.08 -18.88 11.31
C ALA A 66 -0.16 -18.10 11.77
N ASN A 67 -1.00 -17.74 10.79
CA ASN A 67 -2.34 -17.17 10.98
C ASN A 67 -2.38 -15.81 11.70
N LYS A 68 -1.28 -15.04 11.71
CA LYS A 68 -1.31 -13.65 12.21
C LYS A 68 -2.04 -12.71 11.27
N ILE A 69 -2.76 -11.76 11.86
CA ILE A 69 -3.63 -10.83 11.15
C ILE A 69 -2.95 -9.47 11.01
N PHE A 70 -2.83 -9.00 9.77
CA PHE A 70 -2.45 -7.64 9.45
C PHE A 70 -3.68 -6.82 9.10
N THR A 71 -3.90 -5.71 9.81
CA THR A 71 -5.00 -4.76 9.56
C THR A 71 -4.45 -3.55 8.82
N LEU A 72 -4.88 -3.31 7.59
CA LEU A 72 -4.24 -2.35 6.69
C LEU A 72 -4.63 -0.89 6.95
N GLY A 73 -5.89 -0.62 7.29
CA GLY A 73 -6.37 0.75 7.51
C GLY A 73 -6.40 1.63 6.25
N LEU A 74 -6.58 1.05 5.06
CA LEU A 74 -6.72 1.81 3.82
C LEU A 74 -8.02 2.63 3.86
N PRO A 75 -7.95 3.95 3.59
CA PRO A 75 -9.15 4.77 3.43
C PRO A 75 -9.97 4.33 2.21
N GLU A 76 -11.20 4.84 2.12
CA GLU A 76 -12.08 4.56 0.99
C GLU A 76 -11.41 4.94 -0.35
N GLY A 77 -11.53 4.05 -1.34
CA GLY A 77 -10.98 4.24 -2.69
C GLY A 77 -9.46 4.10 -2.80
N HIS A 78 -8.74 3.98 -1.68
CA HIS A 78 -7.29 3.76 -1.70
C HIS A 78 -7.00 2.29 -2.00
N THR A 79 -5.91 2.07 -2.74
CA THR A 79 -5.55 0.73 -3.21
C THR A 79 -4.12 0.38 -2.80
N ALA A 80 -3.91 -0.86 -2.38
CA ALA A 80 -2.59 -1.41 -2.14
C ALA A 80 -2.46 -2.85 -2.65
N VAL A 81 -1.28 -3.19 -3.15
CA VAL A 81 -0.85 -4.57 -3.38
C VAL A 81 -0.18 -5.08 -2.11
N VAL A 82 -0.71 -6.15 -1.53
CA VAL A 82 -0.18 -6.79 -0.33
C VAL A 82 0.44 -8.12 -0.71
N TYR A 83 1.75 -8.24 -0.55
CA TYR A 83 2.53 -9.44 -0.87
C TYR A 83 3.02 -10.12 0.41
N ASN A 84 2.85 -11.44 0.52
CA ASN A 84 3.45 -12.21 1.59
C ASN A 84 4.81 -12.76 1.17
N HIS A 85 5.88 -12.14 1.68
CA HIS A 85 7.26 -12.56 1.44
C HIS A 85 7.80 -13.50 2.52
N GLY A 86 6.94 -13.94 3.45
CA GLY A 86 7.28 -14.85 4.53
C GLY A 86 7.17 -16.33 4.14
N THR A 87 7.38 -17.18 5.15
CA THR A 87 7.29 -18.65 5.06
C THR A 87 6.00 -19.21 5.64
N GLU A 88 5.20 -18.36 6.29
CA GLU A 88 3.92 -18.73 6.89
C GLU A 88 2.75 -18.11 6.13
N THR A 89 1.62 -18.81 6.10
CA THR A 89 0.36 -18.19 5.68
C THR A 89 -0.09 -17.19 6.75
N LEU A 90 -0.28 -15.94 6.34
CA LEU A 90 -0.79 -14.86 7.18
C LEU A 90 -2.21 -14.50 6.77
N LYS A 91 -2.88 -13.67 7.56
CA LYS A 91 -4.21 -13.16 7.26
C LYS A 91 -4.17 -11.65 7.09
N VAL A 92 -4.96 -11.12 6.16
CA VAL A 92 -5.04 -9.68 5.88
C VAL A 92 -6.49 -9.23 5.98
N LYS A 93 -6.71 -8.05 6.55
CA LYS A 93 -8.01 -7.38 6.57
C LYS A 93 -7.82 -5.86 6.50
N ASN A 94 -8.83 -5.10 6.09
CA ASN A 94 -8.65 -3.65 5.99
C ASN A 94 -8.99 -2.94 7.31
N VAL A 95 -10.14 -3.25 7.90
CA VAL A 95 -10.61 -2.68 9.18
C VAL A 95 -10.90 -3.76 10.21
N THR A 96 -11.03 -3.40 11.49
CA THR A 96 -11.15 -4.36 12.60
C THR A 96 -12.31 -5.34 12.43
N GLY A 97 -13.46 -4.87 11.93
CA GLY A 97 -14.67 -5.69 11.74
C GLY A 97 -14.68 -6.59 10.51
N ASP A 98 -13.65 -6.52 9.66
CA ASP A 98 -13.56 -7.34 8.45
C ASP A 98 -13.27 -8.81 8.77
N THR A 99 -13.84 -9.68 7.94
CA THR A 99 -13.40 -11.06 7.81
C THR A 99 -12.02 -11.08 7.17
N ALA A 100 -11.04 -11.67 7.88
CA ALA A 100 -9.68 -11.73 7.38
C ALA A 100 -9.55 -12.73 6.23
N THR A 101 -8.81 -12.34 5.19
CA THR A 101 -8.48 -13.17 4.03
C THR A 101 -7.12 -13.83 4.22
N ASP A 102 -7.03 -15.12 3.96
CA ASP A 102 -5.75 -15.83 3.98
C ASP A 102 -4.87 -15.38 2.83
N LEU A 103 -3.61 -15.10 3.13
CA LEU A 103 -2.57 -14.78 2.16
C LEU A 103 -1.43 -15.78 2.28
N ALA A 104 -1.46 -16.77 1.38
CA ALA A 104 -0.44 -17.80 1.29
C ALA A 104 0.94 -17.20 1.00
N THR A 105 1.99 -17.98 1.30
CA THR A 105 3.38 -17.59 1.06
C THR A 105 3.59 -17.31 -0.42
N THR A 106 4.40 -16.29 -0.73
CA THR A 106 4.73 -15.87 -2.11
C THR A 106 3.53 -15.48 -2.98
N LYS A 107 2.37 -15.21 -2.37
CA LYS A 107 1.17 -14.71 -3.06
C LYS A 107 0.92 -13.25 -2.73
N ALA A 108 0.13 -12.61 -3.59
CA ALA A 108 -0.26 -11.21 -3.44
C ALA A 108 -1.78 -11.02 -3.57
N LEU A 109 -2.28 -9.98 -2.91
CA LEU A 109 -3.64 -9.48 -3.04
C LEU A 109 -3.59 -8.04 -3.53
N LEU A 110 -4.52 -7.66 -4.40
CA LEU A 110 -4.91 -6.27 -4.62
C LEU A 110 -6.09 -5.98 -3.69
N ILE A 111 -5.98 -4.93 -2.87
CA ILE A 111 -7.02 -4.54 -1.94
C ILE A 111 -7.41 -3.09 -2.22
N VAL A 112 -8.70 -2.85 -2.42
CA VAL A 112 -9.31 -1.52 -2.50
C VAL A 112 -10.10 -1.28 -1.22
N GLY A 113 -9.75 -0.24 -0.48
CA GLY A 113 -10.40 0.12 0.78
C GLY A 113 -11.85 0.53 0.57
N GLY A 114 -12.76 -0.10 1.32
CA GLY A 114 -14.20 0.18 1.31
C GLY A 114 -14.68 1.15 2.40
N GLY A 115 -13.77 1.85 3.06
CA GLY A 115 -14.07 2.77 4.16
C GLY A 115 -14.14 2.09 5.53
N SER A 116 -14.95 2.64 6.46
CA SER A 116 -15.04 2.19 7.86
C SER A 116 -16.08 1.09 8.11
N THR A 117 -16.94 0.79 7.12
CA THR A 117 -17.94 -0.26 7.21
C THR A 117 -17.28 -1.63 7.01
N ALA A 118 -17.63 -2.61 7.83
CA ALA A 118 -17.04 -3.94 7.73
C ALA A 118 -17.42 -4.64 6.41
N ASN A 119 -16.45 -5.34 5.83
CA ASN A 119 -16.58 -6.20 4.66
C ASN A 119 -17.01 -5.49 3.36
N THR A 120 -16.74 -4.19 3.23
CA THR A 120 -17.01 -3.41 2.01
C THR A 120 -15.80 -3.30 1.07
N ASN A 121 -14.64 -3.82 1.48
CA ASN A 121 -13.43 -3.79 0.66
C ASN A 121 -13.53 -4.74 -0.54
N ILE A 122 -12.86 -4.38 -1.63
CA ILE A 122 -12.64 -5.28 -2.76
C ILE A 122 -11.28 -5.95 -2.56
N ILE A 123 -11.25 -7.27 -2.57
CA ILE A 123 -10.02 -8.06 -2.45
C ILE A 123 -9.93 -8.97 -3.68
N ILE A 124 -8.82 -8.86 -4.41
CA ILE A 124 -8.56 -9.62 -5.63
C ILE A 124 -7.24 -10.37 -5.45
N ALA A 125 -7.26 -11.68 -5.63
CA ALA A 125 -6.03 -12.46 -5.65
C ALA A 125 -5.24 -12.17 -6.94
N LEU A 126 -3.95 -11.91 -6.78
CA LEU A 126 -3.01 -11.74 -7.89
C LEU A 126 -2.18 -13.03 -7.98
N ASN A 127 -2.46 -13.84 -8.99
CA ASN A 127 -1.99 -15.23 -9.14
C ASN A 127 -0.46 -15.36 -9.22
#